data_AF-A0A694IGK4-F1
#
_entry.id   AF-A0A694IGK4-F1
#
_cell.length_a   1.000
_cell.length_b   1.000
_cell.length_c   1.000
_cell.angle_alpha   90.00
_cell.angle_beta   90.00
_cell.angle_gamma   90.00
#
_symmetry.space_group_name_H-M   'P 1'
#
loop_
_entity.id
_entity.type
_entity.pdbx_description
1 polymer ?
#
loop_
_entity_poly.entity_id
_entity_poly.type
_entity_poly.pdbx_seq_one_letter_code
_entity_poly.pdbx_strand_id
1 'polypeptide(L)'
;MFKVYYKIPFCYLSLHSNGDFLTKIDFCDRLDIENTCPLLEFAKEELRLYFAKKLQKFQTPLWIQGSDFEQKVYKELINIPYAKLATYKEIAININHPKAFRAVGNANSKNLIPIFIPCHRVIASNGLGGYNGGLAIKRFLLECEGVDLSQFKNKLGD
;
A
#
# COMPACT_ATOMS: atom_id res chain seq x y z
N MET A 1 8.69 -19.43 -8.13
CA MET A 1 8.05 -18.15 -7.75
C MET A 1 6.56 -18.30 -8.05
N PHE A 2 5.72 -18.05 -7.06
CA PHE A 2 4.27 -18.19 -7.14
C PHE A 2 3.64 -16.85 -7.50
N LYS A 3 2.51 -16.89 -8.22
CA LYS A 3 1.79 -15.71 -8.72
C LYS A 3 0.30 -15.98 -8.79
N VAL A 4 -0.50 -15.09 -8.23
CA VAL A 4 -1.97 -15.13 -8.32
C VAL A 4 -2.51 -13.72 -8.55
N TYR A 5 -3.77 -13.62 -8.99
CA TYR A 5 -4.43 -12.35 -9.23
C TYR A 5 -5.61 -12.14 -8.28
N TYR A 6 -5.85 -10.87 -7.93
CA TYR A 6 -7.00 -10.42 -7.16
C TYR A 6 -7.65 -9.22 -7.88
N LYS A 7 -8.93 -9.32 -8.22
CA LYS A 7 -9.65 -8.26 -8.94
C LYS A 7 -10.02 -7.12 -8.00
N ILE A 8 -9.73 -5.88 -8.41
CA ILE A 8 -10.28 -4.65 -7.83
C ILE A 8 -11.04 -3.87 -8.91
N PRO A 9 -11.82 -2.82 -8.58
CA PRO A 9 -12.67 -2.15 -9.58
C PRO A 9 -11.92 -1.64 -10.82
N PHE A 10 -10.68 -1.15 -10.65
CA PHE A 10 -9.92 -0.51 -11.73
C PHE A 10 -9.00 -1.46 -12.50
N CYS A 11 -8.47 -2.49 -11.86
CA CYS A 11 -7.45 -3.37 -12.43
C CYS A 11 -7.39 -4.71 -11.65
N TYR A 12 -6.37 -5.52 -11.90
CA TYR A 12 -6.00 -6.65 -11.06
C TYR A 12 -4.75 -6.32 -10.23
N LEU A 13 -4.71 -6.86 -9.02
CA LEU A 13 -3.50 -6.95 -8.22
C LEU A 13 -2.84 -8.29 -8.55
N SER A 14 -1.62 -8.27 -9.09
CA SER A 14 -0.81 -9.48 -9.20
C SER A 14 0.02 -9.64 -7.93
N LEU A 15 -0.21 -10.69 -7.17
CA LEU A 15 0.51 -11.00 -5.93
C LEU A 15 1.60 -12.03 -6.24
N HIS A 16 2.83 -11.76 -5.82
CA HIS A 16 3.99 -12.62 -6.07
C HIS A 16 4.58 -13.11 -4.75
N SER A 17 5.01 -14.37 -4.71
CA SER A 17 5.62 -14.98 -3.53
C SER A 17 6.80 -15.89 -3.88
N ASN A 18 7.76 -15.99 -2.96
CA ASN A 18 8.83 -17.01 -3.00
C ASN A 18 8.43 -18.33 -2.32
N GLY A 19 7.23 -18.44 -1.73
CA GLY A 19 6.75 -19.59 -0.96
C GLY A 19 6.49 -19.23 0.50
N ASP A 20 7.41 -18.47 1.11
CA ASP A 20 7.40 -18.14 2.54
C ASP A 20 6.99 -16.70 2.84
N PHE A 21 7.17 -15.80 1.87
CA PHE A 21 6.85 -14.38 2.00
C PHE A 21 6.15 -13.83 0.75
N LEU A 22 5.30 -12.83 0.95
CA LEU A 22 4.82 -11.96 -0.12
C LEU A 22 5.95 -11.02 -0.53
N THR A 23 6.30 -11.00 -1.81
CA THR A 23 7.50 -10.30 -2.31
C THR A 23 7.16 -9.08 -3.15
N LYS A 24 6.01 -9.08 -3.82
CA LYS A 24 5.59 -7.99 -4.71
C LYS A 24 4.09 -7.97 -4.92
N ILE A 25 3.53 -6.78 -5.11
CA ILE A 25 2.21 -6.56 -5.71
C ILE A 25 2.32 -5.52 -6.82
N ASP A 26 1.87 -5.88 -8.03
CA ASP A 26 1.72 -4.93 -9.14
C ASP A 26 0.26 -4.74 -9.51
N PHE A 27 -0.07 -3.52 -9.95
CA PHE A 27 -1.34 -3.22 -10.61
C PHE A 27 -1.24 -3.55 -12.10
N CYS A 28 -2.12 -4.40 -12.62
CA CYS A 28 -2.09 -4.84 -14.02
C CYS A 28 -3.49 -5.08 -14.60
N ASP A 29 -3.62 -4.97 -15.91
CA ASP A 29 -4.90 -5.22 -16.61
C ASP A 29 -4.93 -6.58 -17.32
N ARG A 30 -3.76 -7.22 -17.45
CA ARG A 30 -3.60 -8.52 -18.09
C ARG A 30 -3.31 -9.59 -17.06
N LEU A 31 -4.02 -10.70 -17.19
CA LEU A 31 -3.79 -11.93 -16.47
C LEU A 31 -2.80 -12.79 -17.25
N ASP A 32 -2.08 -13.61 -16.53
CA ASP A 32 -1.18 -14.62 -17.04
C ASP A 32 -1.39 -15.89 -16.20
N ILE A 33 -0.64 -16.96 -16.48
CA ILE A 33 -0.78 -18.24 -15.78
C ILE A 33 -0.59 -18.04 -14.28
N GLU A 34 -1.58 -18.47 -13.50
CA GLU A 34 -1.50 -18.53 -12.05
C GLU A 34 -0.77 -19.79 -11.60
N ASN A 35 0.03 -19.64 -10.55
CA ASN A 35 0.55 -20.75 -9.77
C ASN A 35 0.55 -20.33 -8.31
N THR A 36 -0.22 -21.03 -7.48
CA THR A 36 -0.50 -20.63 -6.11
C THR A 36 0.38 -21.36 -5.10
N CYS A 37 0.43 -20.84 -3.87
CA CYS A 37 0.95 -21.50 -2.69
C CYS A 37 0.07 -21.13 -1.49
N PRO A 38 0.17 -21.84 -0.34
CA PRO A 38 -0.64 -21.54 0.84
C PRO A 38 -0.58 -20.08 1.29
N LEU A 39 0.59 -19.43 1.17
CA LEU A 39 0.74 -18.01 1.49
C LEU A 39 -0.07 -17.10 0.58
N LEU A 40 -0.12 -17.37 -0.73
CA LEU A 40 -0.88 -16.56 -1.68
C LEU A 40 -2.39 -16.75 -1.53
N GLU A 41 -2.84 -17.95 -1.16
CA GLU A 41 -4.24 -18.19 -0.80
C GLU A 41 -4.63 -17.40 0.46
N PHE A 42 -3.77 -17.44 1.47
CA PHE A 42 -3.94 -16.65 2.69
C PHE A 42 -3.98 -15.15 2.40
N ALA A 43 -3.03 -14.63 1.62
CA ALA A 43 -2.99 -13.22 1.24
C ALA A 43 -4.23 -12.79 0.43
N LYS A 44 -4.75 -13.64 -0.46
CA LYS A 44 -6.01 -13.37 -1.18
C LYS A 44 -7.20 -13.30 -0.23
N GLU A 45 -7.26 -14.20 0.75
CA GLU A 45 -8.32 -14.18 1.77
C GLU A 45 -8.24 -12.93 2.64
N GLU A 46 -7.03 -12.53 3.06
CA GLU A 46 -6.85 -11.27 3.79
C GLU A 46 -7.28 -10.05 2.97
N LEU A 47 -6.96 -9.99 1.68
CA LEU A 47 -7.47 -8.94 0.79
C LEU A 47 -9.00 -8.94 0.72
N ARG A 48 -9.62 -10.13 0.60
CA ARG A 48 -11.08 -10.27 0.58
C ARG A 48 -11.69 -9.71 1.86
N LEU A 49 -11.13 -10.04 3.02
CA LEU A 49 -11.58 -9.53 4.32
C LEU A 49 -11.32 -8.03 4.48
N TYR A 50 -10.19 -7.52 3.99
CA TYR A 50 -9.84 -6.10 4.00
C TYR A 50 -10.84 -5.26 3.20
N PHE A 51 -11.13 -5.67 1.95
CA PHE A 51 -12.12 -4.98 1.11
C PHE A 51 -13.56 -5.14 1.63
N ALA A 52 -13.84 -6.22 2.37
CA ALA A 52 -15.10 -6.40 3.09
C ALA A 52 -15.19 -5.63 4.43
N LYS A 53 -14.16 -4.82 4.77
CA LYS A 53 -14.05 -4.06 6.04
C LYS A 53 -14.03 -4.95 7.30
N LYS A 54 -13.63 -6.21 7.15
CA LYS A 54 -13.53 -7.21 8.23
C LYS A 54 -12.10 -7.42 8.72
N LEU A 55 -11.10 -6.88 8.03
CA LEU A 55 -9.69 -6.94 8.40
C LEU A 55 -9.09 -5.54 8.41
N GLN A 56 -8.45 -5.18 9.53
CA GLN A 56 -7.76 -3.89 9.69
C GLN A 56 -6.24 -4.02 9.68
N LYS A 57 -5.70 -5.23 9.92
CA LYS A 57 -4.27 -5.51 9.97
C LYS A 57 -3.98 -6.84 9.27
N PHE A 58 -3.12 -6.80 8.26
CA PHE A 58 -2.62 -7.98 7.59
C PHE A 58 -1.64 -8.77 8.48
N GLN A 59 -1.69 -10.09 8.39
CA GLN A 59 -0.80 -11.04 9.04
C GLN A 59 0.12 -11.74 8.03
N THR A 60 -0.14 -11.60 6.72
CA THR A 60 0.70 -12.18 5.66
C THR A 60 2.17 -11.77 5.86
N PRO A 61 3.11 -12.74 5.93
CA PRO A 61 4.53 -12.45 6.02
C PRO A 61 5.04 -11.68 4.79
N LEU A 62 5.76 -10.58 5.02
CA LEU A 62 6.24 -9.69 3.97
C LEU A 62 7.76 -9.76 3.82
N TRP A 63 8.24 -9.86 2.58
CA TRP A 63 9.65 -9.72 2.26
C TRP A 63 9.98 -8.25 2.01
N ILE A 64 10.30 -7.51 3.08
CA ILE A 64 10.59 -6.08 3.01
C ILE A 64 11.98 -5.85 2.41
N GLN A 65 12.03 -5.36 1.17
CA GLN A 65 13.26 -5.05 0.44
C GLN A 65 13.53 -3.54 0.43
N GLY A 66 14.81 -3.17 0.36
CA GLY A 66 15.25 -1.78 0.23
C GLY A 66 16.47 -1.49 1.09
N SER A 67 17.00 -0.29 0.94
CA SER A 67 18.03 0.27 1.83
C SER A 67 17.56 0.34 3.29
N ASP A 68 18.50 0.47 4.23
CA ASP A 68 18.16 0.62 5.65
C ASP A 68 17.19 1.78 5.92
N PHE A 69 17.32 2.88 5.17
CA PHE A 69 16.39 4.00 5.25
C PHE A 69 14.99 3.64 4.74
N GLU A 70 14.89 2.99 3.58
CA GLU A 70 13.62 2.54 3.01
C GLU A 70 12.92 1.53 3.93
N GLN A 71 13.66 0.58 4.49
CA GLN A 71 13.13 -0.38 5.46
C GLN A 71 12.59 0.28 6.73
N LYS A 72 13.28 1.31 7.26
CA LYS A 72 12.76 2.12 8.38
C LYS A 72 11.45 2.81 8.01
N VAL A 73 11.38 3.40 6.82
CA VAL A 73 10.14 3.99 6.30
C VAL A 73 9.04 2.94 6.22
N TYR A 74 9.28 1.78 5.60
CA TYR A 74 8.26 0.74 5.42
C TYR A 74 7.73 0.17 6.74
N LYS A 75 8.60 -0.02 7.73
CA LYS A 75 8.19 -0.41 9.09
C LYS A 75 7.27 0.64 9.71
N GLU A 76 7.59 1.91 9.54
CA GLU A 76 6.73 3.00 10.02
C GLU A 76 5.40 3.08 9.25
N LEU A 77 5.40 2.82 7.94
CA LEU A 77 4.16 2.74 7.16
C LEU A 77 3.23 1.64 7.70
N ILE A 78 3.76 0.46 8.01
CA ILE A 78 2.99 -0.66 8.57
C ILE A 78 2.35 -0.29 9.92
N ASN A 79 2.96 0.62 10.68
CA ASN A 79 2.42 1.10 11.96
C ASN A 79 1.25 2.08 11.81
N ILE A 80 1.02 2.64 10.61
CA ILE A 80 -0.11 3.56 10.38
C ILE A 80 -1.42 2.75 10.48
N PRO A 81 -2.31 3.02 11.45
CA PRO A 81 -3.54 2.24 11.63
C PRO A 81 -4.49 2.34 10.44
N TYR A 82 -5.36 1.34 10.30
CA TYR A 82 -6.47 1.37 9.33
C TYR A 82 -7.33 2.63 9.51
N ALA A 83 -7.71 3.25 8.39
CA ALA A 83 -8.48 4.50 8.35
C ALA A 83 -7.79 5.72 8.99
N LYS A 84 -6.48 5.65 9.26
CA LYS A 84 -5.67 6.79 9.71
C LYS A 84 -4.71 7.22 8.62
N LEU A 85 -4.46 8.52 8.59
CA LEU A 85 -3.54 9.16 7.66
C LEU A 85 -2.30 9.63 8.41
N ALA A 86 -1.17 9.63 7.71
CA ALA A 86 0.05 10.29 8.13
C ALA A 86 0.59 11.15 6.99
N THR A 87 1.37 12.16 7.32
CA THR A 87 2.08 12.99 6.36
C THR A 87 3.50 12.49 6.18
N TYR A 88 4.12 12.75 5.02
CA TYR A 88 5.55 12.47 4.82
C TYR A 88 6.44 13.09 5.91
N LYS A 89 6.03 14.23 6.48
CA LYS A 89 6.73 14.90 7.58
C LYS A 89 6.62 14.12 8.89
N GLU A 90 5.44 13.63 9.24
CA GLU A 90 5.24 12.82 10.45
C GLU A 90 6.05 11.52 10.38
N ILE A 91 6.02 10.82 9.25
CA ILE A 91 6.84 9.63 9.04
C ILE A 91 8.33 9.96 9.19
N ALA A 92 8.80 11.07 8.61
CA ALA A 92 10.18 11.52 8.74
C ALA A 92 10.58 11.82 10.20
N ILE A 93 9.69 12.41 10.99
CA ILE A 93 9.89 12.65 12.42
C ILE A 93 9.96 11.31 13.17
N ASN A 94 9.02 10.40 12.93
CA ASN A 94 8.92 9.13 13.65
C ASN A 94 10.12 8.21 13.42
N ILE A 95 10.75 8.28 12.23
CA ILE A 95 11.98 7.53 11.94
C ILE A 95 13.27 8.27 12.37
N ASN A 96 13.16 9.35 13.16
CA ASN A 96 14.27 10.20 13.63
C ASN A 96 15.07 10.88 12.51
N HIS A 97 14.41 11.21 11.39
CA HIS A 97 15.00 11.98 10.28
C HIS A 97 14.06 13.15 9.88
N PRO A 98 13.79 14.13 10.76
CA PRO A 98 12.72 15.12 10.59
C PRO A 98 12.83 15.99 9.31
N LYS A 99 14.03 16.12 8.73
CA LYS A 99 14.27 16.86 7.48
C LYS A 99 14.12 15.99 6.22
N ALA A 100 13.91 14.68 6.35
CA ALA A 100 13.94 13.71 5.26
C ALA A 100 12.57 13.45 4.60
N PHE A 101 11.57 14.32 4.76
CA PHE A 101 10.22 14.12 4.22
C PHE A 101 10.18 13.88 2.69
N ARG A 102 11.09 14.50 1.91
CA ARG A 102 11.22 14.20 0.48
C ARG A 102 11.78 12.79 0.22
N ALA A 103 12.77 12.37 1.00
CA ALA A 103 13.34 11.03 0.91
C ALA A 103 12.32 9.96 1.34
N VAL A 104 11.48 10.25 2.35
CA VAL A 104 10.32 9.41 2.71
C VAL A 104 9.36 9.30 1.52
N GLY A 105 9.05 10.40 0.84
CA GLY A 105 8.23 10.38 -0.37
C GLY A 105 8.79 9.44 -1.45
N ASN A 106 10.10 9.52 -1.71
CA ASN A 106 10.79 8.63 -2.65
C ASN A 106 10.80 7.16 -2.20
N ALA A 107 10.98 6.89 -0.91
CA ALA A 107 10.90 5.53 -0.38
C ALA A 107 9.47 4.98 -0.52
N ASN A 108 8.45 5.80 -0.20
CA ASN A 108 7.03 5.46 -0.31
C ASN A 108 6.64 5.11 -1.76
N SER A 109 7.19 5.80 -2.76
CA SER A 109 6.98 5.48 -4.19
C SER A 109 7.79 4.29 -4.69
N LYS A 110 8.64 3.67 -3.87
CA LYS A 110 9.36 2.43 -4.23
C LYS A 110 8.79 1.19 -3.56
N ASN A 111 7.73 1.35 -2.77
CA ASN A 111 7.09 0.24 -2.09
C ASN A 111 6.63 -0.83 -3.09
N LEU A 112 7.24 -2.01 -3.01
CA LEU A 112 6.94 -3.16 -3.87
C LEU A 112 5.70 -3.92 -3.44
N ILE A 113 5.20 -3.70 -2.22
CA ILE A 113 4.08 -4.44 -1.65
C ILE A 113 2.99 -3.44 -1.19
N PRO A 114 2.40 -2.66 -2.10
CA PRO A 114 1.31 -1.74 -1.78
C PRO A 114 0.14 -2.46 -1.08
N ILE A 115 -0.72 -1.71 -0.40
CA ILE A 115 -1.87 -2.21 0.41
C ILE A 115 -1.43 -2.92 1.69
N PHE A 116 -0.56 -3.93 1.61
CA PHE A 116 0.00 -4.63 2.77
C PHE A 116 1.03 -3.76 3.52
N ILE A 117 1.91 -3.08 2.78
CA ILE A 117 2.62 -1.90 3.27
C ILE A 117 1.78 -0.69 2.83
N PRO A 118 1.08 0.00 3.75
CA PRO A 118 -0.04 0.90 3.42
C PRO A 118 0.45 2.29 3.00
N CYS A 119 1.24 2.36 1.92
CA CYS A 119 1.76 3.61 1.35
C CYS A 119 0.67 4.57 0.83
N HIS A 120 -0.57 4.09 0.65
CA HIS A 120 -1.74 4.91 0.31
C HIS A 120 -2.24 5.74 1.50
N ARG A 121 -1.90 5.39 2.74
CA ARG A 121 -2.24 6.17 3.95
C ARG A 121 -1.35 7.40 4.17
N VAL A 122 -0.26 7.52 3.41
CA VAL A 122 0.62 8.69 3.48
C VAL A 122 0.18 9.77 2.50
N ILE A 123 -0.03 10.98 3.00
CA ILE A 123 -0.48 12.14 2.22
C ILE A 123 0.54 13.29 2.25
N ALA A 124 0.40 14.23 1.32
CA ALA A 124 1.13 15.49 1.38
C ALA A 124 0.43 16.44 2.34
N SER A 125 1.16 17.43 2.89
CA SER A 125 0.57 18.43 3.79
C SER A 125 -0.53 19.28 3.14
N ASN A 126 -0.61 19.30 1.81
CA ASN A 126 -1.53 20.13 1.03
C ASN A 126 -2.46 19.33 0.10
N GLY A 127 -2.52 18.00 0.23
CA GLY A 127 -3.36 17.12 -0.61
C GLY A 127 -2.99 15.65 -0.52
N LEU A 128 -3.57 14.82 -1.38
CA LEU A 128 -3.33 13.37 -1.35
C LEU A 128 -1.88 12.97 -1.67
N GLY A 129 -1.10 13.80 -2.36
CA GLY A 129 0.23 13.41 -2.84
C GLY A 129 0.16 12.35 -3.96
N GLY A 130 1.29 11.70 -4.25
CA GLY A 130 1.38 10.69 -5.32
C GLY A 130 1.00 9.26 -4.89
N TYR A 131 0.79 8.40 -5.88
CA TYR A 131 0.61 6.95 -5.71
C TYR A 131 1.01 6.19 -6.97
N ASN A 132 1.77 5.10 -6.83
CA ASN A 132 2.23 4.32 -7.98
C ASN A 132 1.08 3.68 -8.77
N GLY A 133 0.01 3.24 -8.09
CA GLY A 133 -1.20 2.74 -8.74
C GLY A 133 -2.10 3.85 -9.32
N GLY A 134 -1.68 5.11 -9.26
CA GLY A 134 -2.48 6.25 -9.66
C GLY A 134 -3.45 6.73 -8.56
N LEU A 135 -3.92 7.97 -8.71
CA LEU A 135 -4.76 8.63 -7.69
C LEU A 135 -6.13 7.99 -7.53
N ALA A 136 -6.70 7.42 -8.60
CA ALA A 136 -7.98 6.72 -8.55
C ALA A 136 -7.94 5.54 -7.56
N ILE A 137 -6.88 4.72 -7.64
CA ILE A 137 -6.68 3.58 -6.73
C ILE A 137 -6.43 4.07 -5.30
N LYS A 138 -5.61 5.10 -5.11
CA LYS A 138 -5.37 5.66 -3.76
C LYS A 138 -6.66 6.15 -3.10
N ARG A 139 -7.50 6.89 -3.83
CA ARG A 139 -8.81 7.36 -3.34
C ARG A 139 -9.71 6.18 -2.98
N PHE A 140 -9.82 5.21 -3.88
CA PHE A 140 -10.61 3.99 -3.63
C PHE A 140 -10.17 3.23 -2.39
N LEU A 141 -8.85 3.04 -2.18
CA LEU A 141 -8.34 2.36 -0.99
C LEU A 141 -8.70 3.13 0.28
N LEU A 142 -8.52 4.45 0.29
CA LEU A 142 -8.86 5.29 1.43
C LEU A 142 -10.37 5.29 1.72
N GLU A 143 -11.21 5.34 0.69
CA GLU A 143 -12.68 5.25 0.82
C GLU A 143 -13.13 3.86 1.31
N CYS A 144 -12.46 2.79 0.86
CA CYS A 144 -12.67 1.44 1.39
C CYS A 144 -12.39 1.39 2.89
N GLU A 145 -11.34 2.07 3.34
CA GLU A 145 -11.03 2.21 4.76
C GLU A 145 -11.99 3.13 5.53
N GLY A 146 -12.88 3.86 4.84
CA GLY A 146 -13.83 4.79 5.46
C GLY A 146 -13.23 6.16 5.76
N VAL A 147 -12.11 6.53 5.12
CA VAL A 147 -11.52 7.86 5.24
C VAL A 147 -12.39 8.87 4.46
N ASP A 148 -12.83 9.94 5.12
CA ASP A 148 -13.51 11.04 4.43
C ASP A 148 -12.53 11.86 3.58
N LEU A 149 -12.76 11.87 2.28
CA LEU A 149 -11.95 12.60 1.30
C LEU A 149 -12.59 13.92 0.84
N SER A 150 -13.69 14.37 1.47
CA SER A 150 -14.39 15.62 1.14
C SER A 150 -13.44 16.82 1.05
N GLN A 151 -12.51 16.94 2.01
CA GLN A 151 -11.48 17.98 2.04
C GLN A 151 -10.49 17.96 0.86
N PHE A 152 -10.40 16.84 0.13
CA PHE A 152 -9.54 16.67 -1.05
C PHE A 152 -10.31 16.75 -2.38
N LYS A 153 -11.62 17.02 -2.35
CA LYS A 153 -12.45 17.18 -3.56
C LYS A 153 -12.32 18.59 -4.17
N ASN A 154 -11.96 19.60 -3.38
CA ASN A 154 -11.94 21.01 -3.81
C ASN A 154 -10.66 21.50 -4.51
N LYS A 155 -9.87 20.61 -5.12
CA LYS A 155 -8.64 20.99 -5.84
C LYS A 155 -8.44 20.31 -7.20
N LEU A 156 -9.52 19.83 -7.81
CA LEU A 156 -9.51 19.40 -9.22
C LEU A 156 -10.38 20.40 -9.99
N GLY A 157 -9.72 21.44 -10.48
CA GLY A 157 -10.04 21.90 -11.83
C GLY A 157 -9.48 20.83 -12.76
N ASP A 158 -10.38 20.11 -13.40
CA ASP A 158 -10.11 19.50 -14.70
C ASP A 158 -9.93 20.61 -15.75
#